data_AF-A0A0F4QZ59-F1
#
_entry.id   AF-A0A0F4QZ59-F1
#
_cell.length_a   1.000
_cell.length_b   1.000
_cell.length_c   1.000
_cell.angle_alpha   90.00
_cell.angle_beta   90.00
_cell.angle_gamma   90.00
#
_symmetry.space_group_name_H-M   'P 1'
#
loop_
_entity.id
_entity.type
_entity.pdbx_description
1 polymer ?
#
loop_
_entity_poly.entity_id
_entity_poly.type
_entity_poly.pdbx_seq_one_letter_code
_entity_poly.pdbx_strand_id
1 'polypeptide(L)'
;MDQDFEIEIFAPGGLSTLGAVLSKCPIELDLVAEDSGKVVLKQNKGSRIAGFEFDSHEDDVFTFSMYVPHKSSEPAGSVVSRFSSFLQSASLPHKITEILQEVDFDEEWVSYQWPENT
;
A
#
# COMPACT_ATOMS: atom_id res chain seq x y z
N MET A 1 1.15 14.76 -2.00
CA MET A 1 0.35 14.07 -0.97
C MET A 1 1.30 13.11 -0.32
N ASP A 2 1.40 13.13 0.99
CA ASP A 2 2.34 12.27 1.71
C ASP A 2 1.81 10.84 1.63
N GLN A 3 2.54 9.98 0.93
CA GLN A 3 2.28 8.54 0.87
C GLN A 3 2.78 7.93 2.17
N ASP A 4 1.90 7.28 2.92
CA ASP A 4 2.29 6.65 4.19
C ASP A 4 2.70 5.19 3.96
N PHE A 5 2.11 4.51 2.97
CA PHE A 5 2.35 3.09 2.70
C PHE A 5 2.32 2.75 1.21
N GLU A 6 3.21 1.85 0.82
CA GLU A 6 3.15 1.10 -0.44
C GLU A 6 2.64 -0.31 -0.18
N ILE A 7 1.76 -0.81 -1.03
CA ILE A 7 1.11 -2.11 -0.93
C ILE A 7 1.33 -2.86 -2.24
N GLU A 8 2.11 -3.93 -2.19
CA GLU A 8 2.29 -4.86 -3.29
C GLU A 8 1.38 -6.08 -3.06
N ILE A 9 0.52 -6.40 -4.03
CA ILE A 9 -0.39 -7.55 -3.96
C ILE A 9 -0.08 -8.47 -5.13
N PHE A 10 0.23 -9.73 -4.81
CA PHE A 10 0.33 -10.79 -5.80
C PHE A 10 -1.05 -11.41 -5.99
N ALA A 11 -1.62 -11.25 -7.18
CA ALA A 11 -2.96 -11.73 -7.51
C ALA A 11 -2.93 -12.64 -8.74
N PRO A 12 -2.73 -13.96 -8.55
CA PRO A 12 -2.92 -14.95 -9.62
C PRO A 12 -4.33 -14.83 -10.20
N GLY A 13 -4.43 -14.63 -11.52
CA GLY A 13 -5.72 -14.36 -12.18
C GLY A 13 -6.12 -12.88 -12.18
N GLY A 14 -5.21 -12.00 -11.78
CA GLY A 14 -5.35 -10.54 -11.84
C GLY A 14 -6.42 -9.98 -10.89
N LEU A 15 -6.88 -8.78 -11.23
CA LEU A 15 -7.85 -8.04 -10.40
C LEU A 15 -9.21 -8.74 -10.23
N SER A 16 -9.53 -9.74 -11.04
CA SER A 16 -10.77 -10.52 -10.88
C SER A 16 -10.83 -11.24 -9.54
N THR A 17 -9.69 -11.73 -9.05
CA THR A 17 -9.54 -12.39 -7.75
C THR A 17 -9.78 -11.40 -6.61
N LEU A 18 -9.24 -10.18 -6.72
CA LEU A 18 -9.53 -9.08 -5.80
C LEU A 18 -11.01 -8.74 -5.80
N GLY A 19 -11.62 -8.60 -6.98
CA GLY A 19 -13.04 -8.27 -7.16
C GLY A 19 -14.00 -9.19 -6.39
N ALA A 20 -13.70 -10.49 -6.34
CA ALA A 20 -14.52 -11.47 -5.62
C ALA A 20 -14.57 -11.23 -4.09
N VAL A 21 -13.57 -10.54 -3.53
CA VAL A 21 -13.44 -10.33 -2.08
C VAL A 21 -13.65 -8.88 -1.64
N LEU A 22 -13.73 -7.91 -2.56
CA LEU A 22 -13.84 -6.46 -2.24
C LEU A 22 -15.00 -6.10 -1.31
N SER A 23 -16.11 -6.86 -1.35
CA SER A 23 -17.25 -6.65 -0.44
C SER A 23 -16.90 -6.75 1.04
N LYS A 24 -15.76 -7.36 1.38
CA LYS A 24 -15.23 -7.50 2.76
C LYS A 24 -14.05 -6.57 3.03
N CYS A 25 -13.66 -5.75 2.06
CA CYS A 25 -12.53 -4.85 2.22
C CYS A 25 -12.84 -3.80 3.31
N PRO A 26 -11.92 -3.53 4.25
CA PRO A 26 -12.12 -2.52 5.29
C PRO A 26 -12.16 -1.09 4.74
N ILE A 27 -11.85 -0.90 3.46
CA ILE A 27 -11.87 0.37 2.72
C ILE A 27 -12.79 0.16 1.52
N GLU A 28 -13.67 1.12 1.22
CA GLU A 28 -14.54 1.03 0.05
C GLU A 28 -13.71 1.15 -1.24
N LEU A 29 -13.49 0.01 -1.90
CA LEU A 29 -12.76 -0.10 -3.16
C LEU A 29 -13.63 -0.79 -4.21
N ASP A 30 -13.52 -0.34 -5.45
CA ASP A 30 -14.25 -0.85 -6.60
C ASP A 30 -13.29 -1.19 -7.74
N LEU A 31 -13.64 -2.18 -8.56
CA LEU A 31 -13.00 -2.38 -9.85
C LEU A 31 -13.65 -1.47 -10.89
N VAL A 32 -12.86 -0.63 -11.54
CA VAL A 32 -13.31 0.32 -12.55
C VAL A 32 -12.58 0.05 -13.84
N ALA A 33 -13.32 -0.01 -14.96
CA ALA A 33 -12.72 -0.01 -16.28
C ALA A 33 -12.35 1.43 -16.66
N GLU A 34 -11.09 1.66 -16.99
CA GLU A 34 -10.62 2.92 -17.56
C GLU A 34 -10.96 2.99 -19.06
N ASP A 35 -10.86 4.19 -19.63
CA ASP A 35 -11.09 4.44 -21.06
C ASP A 35 -10.14 3.64 -21.98
N SER A 36 -9.01 3.19 -21.43
CA SER A 36 -8.04 2.29 -22.08
C SER A 36 -8.54 0.83 -22.19
N GLY A 37 -9.67 0.49 -21.55
CA GLY A 37 -10.17 -0.87 -21.39
C GLY A 37 -9.49 -1.64 -20.27
N LYS A 38 -8.48 -1.07 -19.60
CA LYS A 38 -7.83 -1.67 -18.44
C LYS A 38 -8.77 -1.58 -17.23
N VAL A 39 -8.95 -2.70 -16.54
CA VAL A 39 -9.60 -2.69 -15.22
C VAL A 39 -8.55 -2.34 -14.17
N VAL A 40 -8.90 -1.45 -13.25
CA VAL A 40 -8.05 -1.00 -12.14
C VAL A 40 -8.87 -0.99 -10.85
N LEU A 41 -8.20 -1.18 -9.72
CA LEU A 41 -8.83 -1.04 -8.40
C LEU A 41 -8.78 0.43 -7.98
N LYS A 42 -9.94 1.04 -7.72
CA LYS A 42 -10.06 2.45 -7.36
C LYS A 42 -10.95 2.64 -6.14
N GLN A 43 -10.65 3.68 -5.37
CA GLN A 43 -11.56 4.19 -4.34
C GLN A 43 -12.50 5.23 -4.97
N ASN A 44 -13.73 4.85 -5.32
CA ASN A 44 -14.68 5.78 -5.95
C ASN A 44 -15.46 6.64 -4.94
N LYS A 45 -15.43 6.27 -3.66
CA LYS A 45 -16.07 7.01 -2.57
C LYS A 45 -15.01 7.45 -1.58
N GLY A 46 -15.07 8.73 -1.22
CA GLY A 46 -14.17 9.29 -0.22
C GLY A 46 -14.30 8.54 1.10
N SER A 47 -13.21 7.91 1.53
CA SER A 47 -13.10 7.25 2.82
C SER A 47 -12.59 8.24 3.87
N ARG A 48 -13.17 8.17 5.07
CA ARG A 48 -12.72 9.00 6.21
C ARG A 48 -11.53 8.40 6.95
N ILE A 49 -11.16 7.17 6.62
CA ILE A 49 -10.13 6.41 7.34
C ILE A 49 -8.83 6.28 6.53
N ALA A 50 -8.90 6.18 5.20
CA ALA A 50 -7.74 6.03 4.33
C ALA A 50 -8.04 6.31 2.86
N GLY A 51 -7.13 6.98 2.17
CA GLY A 51 -7.07 7.07 0.71
C GLY A 51 -6.34 5.87 0.10
N PHE A 52 -6.69 5.53 -1.13
CA PHE A 52 -6.11 4.40 -1.86
C PHE A 52 -5.95 4.73 -3.34
N GLU A 53 -4.77 4.50 -3.87
CA GLU A 53 -4.39 4.83 -5.25
C GLU A 53 -3.67 3.65 -5.91
N PHE A 54 -3.91 3.46 -7.20
CA PHE A 54 -3.23 2.44 -8.00
C PHE A 54 -2.01 3.07 -8.66
N ASP A 55 -0.82 2.52 -8.40
CA ASP A 55 0.44 3.06 -8.88
C ASP A 55 0.90 2.36 -10.16
N SER A 56 0.99 1.02 -10.10
CA SER A 56 1.55 0.25 -11.20
C SER A 56 1.13 -1.22 -11.18
N HIS A 57 1.41 -1.91 -12.28
CA HIS A 57 1.12 -3.32 -12.46
C HIS A 57 2.21 -3.93 -13.34
N GLU A 58 2.83 -4.99 -12.86
CA GLU A 58 3.83 -5.80 -13.55
C GLU A 58 3.46 -7.28 -13.37
N ASP A 59 3.21 -7.98 -14.48
CA ASP A 59 2.78 -9.39 -14.51
C ASP A 59 1.55 -9.71 -13.64
N ASP A 60 1.74 -10.39 -12.51
CA ASP A 60 0.69 -10.74 -11.54
C ASP A 60 0.76 -9.89 -10.26
N VAL A 61 1.63 -8.87 -10.23
CA VAL A 61 1.88 -8.00 -9.09
C VAL A 61 1.25 -6.63 -9.33
N PHE A 62 0.43 -6.19 -8.38
CA PHE A 62 -0.23 -4.90 -8.39
C PHE A 62 0.29 -4.06 -7.24
N THR A 63 0.74 -2.84 -7.54
CA THR A 63 1.26 -1.90 -6.55
C THR A 63 0.28 -0.76 -6.33
N PHE A 64 0.03 -0.45 -5.07
CA PHE A 64 -0.91 0.55 -4.63
C PHE A 64 -0.30 1.44 -3.55
N SER A 65 -0.70 2.69 -3.54
CA SER A 65 -0.40 3.63 -2.46
C SER A 65 -1.60 3.72 -1.53
N MET A 66 -1.33 3.68 -0.22
CA MET A 66 -2.34 3.94 0.81
C MET A 66 -1.90 5.11 1.68
N TYR A 67 -2.84 6.01 1.92
CA TYR A 67 -2.67 7.21 2.73
C TYR A 67 -3.66 7.17 3.89
N VAL A 68 -3.22 7.47 5.10
CA VAL A 68 -4.09 7.58 6.28
C VAL A 68 -4.11 9.03 6.73
N PRO A 69 -5.25 9.75 6.56
CA PRO A 69 -5.32 11.14 6.98
C PRO A 69 -4.97 11.33 8.45
N HIS A 70 -4.22 12.39 8.78
CA HIS A 70 -3.95 12.79 10.17
C HIS A 70 -5.22 13.05 10.99
N LYS A 71 -6.35 13.36 10.33
CA LYS A 71 -7.68 13.52 10.95
C LYS A 71 -8.51 12.24 10.98
N SER A 72 -7.94 11.11 10.54
CA SER A 72 -8.59 9.82 10.62
C SER A 72 -8.98 9.54 12.07
N SER A 73 -10.17 8.97 12.25
CA SER A 73 -10.60 8.46 13.56
C SER A 73 -9.83 7.21 13.99
N GLU A 74 -9.02 6.63 13.10
CA GLU A 74 -8.26 5.41 13.32
C GLU A 74 -6.76 5.63 13.06
N PRO A 75 -5.88 5.07 13.90
CA PRO A 75 -4.44 5.16 13.68
C PRO A 75 -4.02 4.33 12.47
N ALA A 76 -2.99 4.78 11.75
CA ALA A 76 -2.50 4.15 10.53
C ALA A 76 -2.20 2.66 10.69
N GLY A 77 -1.50 2.28 11.77
CA GLY A 77 -1.21 0.87 12.06
C GLY A 77 -2.47 0.00 12.23
N SER A 78 -3.58 0.54 12.70
CA SER A 78 -4.85 -0.20 12.79
C SER A 78 -5.48 -0.43 11.42
N VAL A 79 -5.45 0.59 10.55
CA VAL A 79 -5.93 0.49 9.17
C VAL A 79 -5.10 -0.52 8.38
N VAL A 80 -3.77 -0.43 8.46
CA VAL A 80 -2.82 -1.36 7.82
C VAL A 80 -3.06 -2.79 8.29
N SER A 81 -3.19 -3.00 9.61
CA SER A 81 -3.42 -4.33 10.18
C SER A 81 -4.73 -4.95 9.69
N ARG A 82 -5.81 -4.16 9.61
CA ARG A 82 -7.09 -4.60 9.06
C ARG A 82 -7.00 -4.94 7.58
N PHE A 83 -6.31 -4.12 6.80
CA PHE A 83 -6.16 -4.33 5.36
C PHE A 83 -5.32 -5.58 5.07
N SER A 84 -4.21 -5.76 5.78
CA SER A 84 -3.42 -6.99 5.71
C SER A 84 -4.25 -8.22 6.11
N SER A 85 -5.00 -8.14 7.20
CA SER A 85 -5.89 -9.24 7.64
C SER A 85 -6.93 -9.60 6.58
N PHE A 86 -7.48 -8.60 5.89
CA PHE A 86 -8.40 -8.79 4.77
C PHE A 86 -7.72 -9.57 3.62
N LEU A 87 -6.54 -9.14 3.17
CA LEU A 87 -5.79 -9.82 2.12
C LEU A 87 -5.37 -11.24 2.52
N GLN A 88 -4.95 -11.45 3.77
CA GLN A 88 -4.68 -12.78 4.32
C GLN A 88 -5.93 -13.67 4.27
N SER A 89 -7.09 -13.16 4.66
CA SER A 89 -8.36 -13.91 4.62
C SER A 89 -8.81 -14.29 3.21
N ALA A 90 -8.36 -13.52 2.21
CA ALA A 90 -8.57 -13.77 0.79
C ALA A 90 -7.50 -14.69 0.18
N SER A 91 -6.54 -15.17 0.97
CA SER A 91 -5.37 -15.94 0.50
C SER A 91 -4.56 -15.20 -0.58
N LEU A 92 -4.49 -13.87 -0.49
CA LEU A 92 -3.73 -13.01 -1.39
C LEU A 92 -2.37 -12.67 -0.76
N PRO A 93 -1.25 -13.20 -1.29
CA PRO A 93 0.08 -12.81 -0.84
C PRO A 93 0.30 -11.31 -1.10
N HIS A 94 0.87 -10.62 -0.13
CA HIS A 94 1.09 -9.18 -0.22
C HIS A 94 2.24 -8.74 0.67
N LYS A 95 2.78 -7.57 0.37
CA LYS A 95 3.77 -6.86 1.16
C LYS A 95 3.28 -5.43 1.36
N ILE A 96 3.35 -4.93 2.60
CA ILE A 96 3.02 -3.55 2.92
C ILE A 96 4.29 -2.91 3.49
N THR A 97 4.74 -1.83 2.87
CA THR A 97 5.95 -1.10 3.23
C THR A 97 5.52 0.28 3.72
N GLU A 98 5.91 0.64 4.94
CA GLU A 98 5.76 2.03 5.44
C GLU A 98 6.79 2.92 4.77
N ILE A 99 6.34 4.03 4.19
CA ILE A 99 7.21 5.03 3.58
C ILE A 99 7.50 6.07 4.66
N LEU A 100 8.66 5.94 5.30
CA LEU A 100 9.17 6.98 6.18
C LEU A 100 9.72 8.10 5.30
N GLN A 101 9.01 9.23 5.21
CA GLN A 101 9.63 10.44 4.67
C GLN A 101 10.85 10.75 5.54
N GLU A 102 12.04 10.78 4.93
CA GLU A 102 13.29 11.00 5.63
C GLU A 102 13.17 12.23 6.54
N VAL A 103 13.42 11.98 7.82
CA VAL A 103 13.81 12.98 8.81
C VAL A 103 14.96 13.77 8.20
N ASP A 104 15.00 15.10 8.37
CA ASP A 104 16.21 15.91 8.15
C ASP A 104 17.39 15.19 8.82
N PHE A 105 18.18 14.48 8.03
CA PHE A 105 19.41 13.86 8.49
C PHE A 105 20.50 14.93 8.38
N ASP A 106 20.74 15.66 9.47
CA ASP A 106 22.06 16.27 9.71
C ASP A 106 23.06 15.11 9.90
N GLU A 107 23.48 14.50 8.79
CA GLU A 107 24.50 13.45 8.76
C GLU A 107 25.86 14.05 9.09
N GLU A 108 26.26 13.98 10.36
CA GLU A 108 27.68 14.12 10.73
C GLU A 108 28.40 12.80 10.38
N TRP A 109 29.14 12.81 9.27
CA TRP A 109 29.94 11.68 8.80
C TRP A 109 31.11 11.41 9.76
N VAL A 110 30.93 10.50 10.72
CA VAL A 110 32.04 10.01 11.55
C VAL A 110 32.79 8.91 10.79
N SER A 111 33.94 9.27 10.23
CA SER A 111 34.89 8.31 9.66
C SER A 111 35.56 7.49 10.77
N TYR A 112 35.31 6.19 10.80
CA TYR A 112 36.14 5.25 11.57
C TYR A 112 37.24 4.70 10.66
N GLN A 113 38.48 5.15 10.86
CA GLN A 113 39.65 4.50 10.25
C GLN A 113 39.87 3.14 10.94
N TRP A 114 39.83 2.06 10.15
CA TRP A 114 40.25 0.74 10.61
C TRP A 114 41.75 0.74 10.88
N PRO A 115 42.24 0.21 12.01
CA PRO A 115 43.67 0.08 12.26
C PRO A 115 44.30 -0.84 11.21
N GLU A 116 45.43 -0.40 10.64
CA GLU A 116 46.22 -1.20 9.71
C GLU A 116 46.70 -2.46 10.42
N ASN A 117 46.41 -3.63 9.82
CA ASN A 117 46.83 -4.94 10.33
C ASN A 117 48.35 -4.95 10.59
N THR A 118 48.75 -5.12 11.85
CA THR A 118 50.09 -5.57 12.26
C THR A 118 50.09 -7.06 12.55
#